data_AF-A0A1H3VT60-F1
#
_entry.id   AF-A0A1H3VT60-F1
#
_cell.length_a   1.000
_cell.length_b   1.000
_cell.length_c   1.000
_cell.angle_alpha   90.00
_cell.angle_beta   90.00
_cell.angle_gamma   90.00
#
_symmetry.space_group_name_H-M   'P 1'
#
loop_
_entity.id
_entity.type
_entity.pdbx_description
1 polymer ?
#
loop_
_entity_poly.entity_id
_entity_poly.type
_entity_poly.pdbx_seq_one_letter_code
_entity_poly.pdbx_strand_id
1 'polypeptide(L)'
;MVRSRPDRQPANTWITFLAHFLFILAAWTLFIKYLLPIGFALANGEPWSSHVYWDAWPVIHVWVGWALLARPGYTYRLAVAVSAVEIIIICTLFARFLADPEWSIWRSNWFVNKVFVLACFILLLVTALTRPGSLQAKIA
;
A
#
# COMPACT_ATOMS: atom_id res chain seq x y z
N MET A 1 29.73 -22.10 -31.30
CA MET A 1 29.06 -20.88 -30.83
C MET A 1 27.98 -21.26 -29.83
N VAL A 2 28.24 -21.08 -28.54
CA VAL A 2 27.23 -21.28 -27.48
C VAL A 2 26.48 -19.95 -27.33
N ARG A 3 25.18 -19.93 -27.67
CA ARG A 3 24.30 -18.81 -27.30
C ARG A 3 24.17 -18.82 -25.78
N SER A 4 24.82 -17.88 -25.10
CA SER A 4 24.49 -17.52 -23.72
C SER A 4 22.99 -17.23 -23.67
N ARG A 5 22.24 -18.00 -22.88
CA ARG A 5 20.85 -17.64 -22.54
C ARG A 5 20.89 -16.23 -21.96
N PRO A 6 19.96 -15.32 -22.31
CA PRO A 6 19.86 -14.07 -21.58
C PRO A 6 19.64 -14.43 -20.12
N ASP A 7 20.61 -14.10 -19.28
CA ASP A 7 20.48 -14.25 -17.84
C ASP A 7 19.14 -13.62 -17.46
N ARG A 8 18.21 -14.44 -16.93
CA ARG A 8 17.10 -13.90 -16.15
C ARG A 8 17.78 -13.22 -14.98
N GLN A 9 18.03 -11.92 -15.12
CA GLN A 9 18.40 -11.04 -14.03
C GLN A 9 17.48 -11.42 -12.86
N PRO A 10 18.01 -11.92 -11.73
CA PRO A 10 17.17 -12.46 -10.67
C PRO A 10 16.12 -11.39 -10.37
N ALA A 11 14.85 -11.74 -10.58
CA ALA A 11 13.75 -10.84 -10.31
C ALA A 11 14.00 -10.29 -8.91
N ASN A 12 14.07 -8.97 -8.76
CA ASN A 12 14.46 -8.36 -7.50
C ASN A 12 13.43 -8.77 -6.43
N THR A 13 13.75 -9.82 -5.67
CA THR A 13 12.83 -10.48 -4.74
C THR A 13 12.29 -9.48 -3.73
N TRP A 14 13.09 -8.49 -3.37
CA TRP A 14 12.70 -7.39 -2.51
C TRP A 14 11.61 -6.49 -3.13
N ILE A 15 11.76 -6.08 -4.39
CA ILE A 15 10.73 -5.29 -5.08
C ILE A 15 9.46 -6.12 -5.27
N THR A 16 9.60 -7.41 -5.55
CA THR A 16 8.48 -8.34 -5.63
C THR A 16 7.76 -8.43 -4.29
N PHE A 17 8.49 -8.56 -3.18
CA PHE A 17 7.93 -8.54 -1.83
C PHE A 17 7.16 -7.24 -1.56
N LEU A 18 7.74 -6.06 -1.83
CA LEU A 18 7.06 -4.78 -1.62
C LEU A 18 5.77 -4.66 -2.44
N ALA A 19 5.77 -5.12 -3.69
CA ALA A 19 4.58 -5.14 -4.52
C ALA A 19 3.47 -6.03 -3.94
N HIS A 20 3.81 -7.24 -3.51
CA HIS A 20 2.84 -8.16 -2.90
C HIS A 20 2.35 -7.64 -1.55
N PHE A 21 3.22 -7.00 -0.77
CA PHE A 21 2.83 -6.36 0.48
C PHE A 21 1.79 -5.25 0.24
N LEU A 22 1.98 -4.41 -0.80
CA LEU A 22 0.96 -3.43 -1.22
C LEU A 22 -0.37 -4.08 -1.61
N PHE A 23 -0.36 -5.22 -2.31
CA PHE A 23 -1.59 -5.95 -2.64
C PHE A 23 -2.30 -6.49 -1.41
N ILE A 24 -1.56 -7.04 -0.44
CA ILE A 24 -2.10 -7.49 0.84
C ILE A 24 -2.72 -6.30 1.59
N LEU A 25 -2.05 -5.15 1.63
CA LEU A 25 -2.58 -3.94 2.27
C LEU A 25 -3.84 -3.42 1.58
N ALA A 26 -3.91 -3.48 0.25
CA ALA A 26 -5.10 -3.14 -0.50
C ALA A 26 -6.27 -4.07 -0.15
N ALA A 27 -6.04 -5.39 -0.16
CA ALA A 27 -7.05 -6.38 0.21
C ALA A 27 -7.52 -6.21 1.66
N TRP A 28 -6.59 -5.96 2.59
CA TRP A 28 -6.90 -5.71 4.00
C TRP A 28 -7.70 -4.41 4.19
N THR A 29 -7.36 -3.36 3.44
CA THR A 29 -8.13 -2.11 3.43
C THR A 29 -9.54 -2.34 2.91
N LEU A 30 -9.72 -3.15 1.85
CA LEU A 30 -11.05 -3.54 1.36
C LEU A 30 -11.85 -4.29 2.42
N PHE A 31 -11.20 -5.20 3.14
CA PHE A 31 -11.84 -5.92 4.23
C PHE A 31 -12.32 -4.98 5.34
N ILE A 32 -11.45 -4.12 5.86
CA ILE A 32 -11.78 -3.23 6.99
C ILE A 32 -12.76 -2.13 6.62
N LYS A 33 -12.71 -1.58 5.41
CA LYS A 33 -13.55 -0.42 5.03
C LYS A 33 -14.88 -0.79 4.38
N TYR A 34 -14.97 -2.00 3.83
CA TYR A 34 -16.15 -2.44 3.08
C TYR A 34 -16.71 -3.72 3.68
N LEU A 35 -15.98 -4.84 3.64
CA LEU A 35 -16.56 -6.14 4.00
C LEU A 35 -17.01 -6.21 5.46
N LEU A 36 -16.17 -5.77 6.41
CA LEU A 36 -16.49 -5.79 7.83
C LEU A 36 -17.63 -4.82 8.18
N PRO A 37 -17.64 -3.54 7.74
CA PRO A 37 -18.75 -2.62 7.96
C PRO A 37 -20.06 -3.07 7.31
N ILE A 38 -20.01 -3.61 6.10
CA ILE A 38 -21.20 -4.15 5.41
C ILE A 38 -21.76 -5.33 6.19
N GLY A 39 -20.92 -6.28 6.58
CA GLY A 39 -21.34 -7.42 7.39
C GLY A 39 -21.95 -6.99 8.72
N PHE A 40 -21.35 -5.99 9.39
CA PHE A 40 -21.88 -5.41 10.62
C PHE A 40 -23.25 -4.75 10.41
N ALA A 41 -23.40 -3.91 9.36
CA ALA A 41 -24.66 -3.25 9.07
C ALA A 41 -25.79 -4.25 8.80
N LEU A 42 -25.52 -5.24 7.95
CA LEU A 42 -26.49 -6.29 7.61
C LEU A 42 -26.90 -7.12 8.83
N ALA A 43 -25.95 -7.45 9.72
CA ALA A 43 -26.22 -8.19 10.94
C ALA A 43 -27.11 -7.42 11.94
N ASN A 44 -27.09 -6.07 11.89
CA ASN A 44 -27.88 -5.20 12.76
C ASN A 44 -29.14 -4.64 12.09
N GLY A 45 -29.48 -5.07 10.87
CA GLY A 45 -30.66 -4.59 10.13
C GLY A 45 -30.56 -3.14 9.66
N GLU A 46 -29.33 -2.61 9.57
CA GLU A 46 -29.07 -1.26 9.09
C GLU A 46 -28.82 -1.25 7.57
N PRO A 47 -28.96 -0.09 6.89
CA PRO A 47 -28.55 0.04 5.50
C PRO A 47 -27.08 -0.36 5.29
N TRP A 48 -26.79 -1.15 4.25
CA TRP A 48 -25.46 -1.76 4.04
C TRP A 48 -24.31 -0.75 3.95
N SER A 49 -24.60 0.49 3.51
CA SER A 49 -23.60 1.54 3.30
C SER A 49 -23.38 2.45 4.51
N SER A 50 -24.12 2.27 5.62
CA SER A 50 -24.12 3.19 6.77
C SER A 50 -22.75 3.43 7.38
N HIS A 51 -21.88 2.41 7.36
CA HIS A 51 -20.55 2.43 7.99
C HIS A 51 -19.40 2.34 6.99
N VAL A 52 -19.68 2.47 5.69
CA VAL A 52 -18.67 2.33 4.64
C VAL A 52 -17.88 3.63 4.48
N TYR A 53 -16.55 3.53 4.65
CA TYR A 53 -15.64 4.63 4.39
C TYR A 53 -15.15 4.58 2.95
N TRP A 54 -15.72 5.45 2.11
CA TRP A 54 -15.38 5.53 0.70
C TRP A 54 -14.04 6.25 0.49
N ASP A 55 -13.02 5.48 0.09
CA ASP A 55 -11.79 6.06 -0.46
C ASP A 55 -11.11 5.16 -1.49
N ALA A 56 -10.31 5.81 -2.33
CA ALA A 56 -9.63 5.19 -3.46
C ALA A 56 -8.23 4.65 -3.12
N TRP A 57 -7.82 4.65 -1.84
CA TRP A 57 -6.48 4.21 -1.43
C TRP A 57 -6.13 2.78 -1.85
N PRO A 58 -7.04 1.78 -1.79
CA PRO A 58 -6.75 0.45 -2.31
C PRO A 58 -6.34 0.45 -3.79
N VAL A 59 -6.96 1.31 -4.61
CA VAL A 59 -6.65 1.43 -6.04
C VAL A 59 -5.24 2.00 -6.22
N ILE A 60 -4.86 3.02 -5.44
CA ILE A 60 -3.50 3.59 -5.46
C ILE A 60 -2.46 2.54 -5.04
N HIS A 61 -2.73 1.76 -3.99
CA HIS A 61 -1.81 0.69 -3.56
C HIS A 61 -1.63 -0.37 -4.65
N VAL A 62 -2.72 -0.81 -5.29
CA VAL A 62 -2.65 -1.76 -6.40
C VAL A 62 -1.88 -1.15 -7.58
N TRP A 63 -2.09 0.12 -7.89
CA TRP A 63 -1.38 0.80 -8.98
C TRP A 63 0.13 0.88 -8.71
N VAL A 64 0.54 1.25 -7.50
CA VAL A 64 1.96 1.26 -7.12
C VAL A 64 2.53 -0.16 -7.14
N GLY A 65 1.84 -1.15 -6.57
CA GLY A 65 2.27 -2.54 -6.57
C GLY A 65 2.46 -3.09 -7.99
N TRP A 66 1.51 -2.81 -8.88
CA TRP A 66 1.64 -3.15 -10.30
C TRP A 66 2.84 -2.43 -10.95
N ALA A 67 3.02 -1.14 -10.70
CA ALA A 67 4.14 -0.38 -11.26
C ALA A 67 5.49 -0.94 -10.80
N LEU A 68 5.61 -1.41 -9.56
CA LEU A 68 6.82 -2.08 -9.07
C LEU A 68 7.15 -3.37 -9.84
N LEU A 69 6.13 -4.12 -10.28
CA LEU A 69 6.32 -5.35 -11.05
C LEU A 69 6.55 -5.08 -12.54
N ALA A 70 5.72 -4.24 -13.14
CA ALA A 70 5.75 -3.92 -14.57
C ALA A 70 6.88 -2.95 -14.95
N ARG A 71 7.36 -2.15 -13.99
CA ARG A 71 8.39 -1.12 -14.15
C ARG A 71 8.19 -0.17 -15.36
N PRO A 72 7.02 0.46 -15.53
CA PRO A 72 6.87 1.56 -16.49
C PRO A 72 7.84 2.72 -16.18
N GLY A 73 8.10 3.57 -17.18
CA GLY A 73 9.11 4.65 -17.07
C GLY A 73 8.91 5.65 -15.93
N TYR A 74 7.69 5.75 -15.40
CA TYR A 74 7.35 6.66 -14.31
C TYR A 74 7.37 5.99 -12.92
N THR A 75 7.72 4.70 -12.81
CA THR A 75 7.65 3.92 -11.55
C THR A 75 8.38 4.58 -10.40
N TYR A 76 9.62 5.03 -10.62
CA TYR A 76 10.41 5.72 -9.60
C TYR A 76 9.69 6.97 -9.07
N ARG A 77 9.24 7.85 -9.97
CA ARG A 77 8.53 9.08 -9.61
C ARG A 77 7.23 8.78 -8.87
N LEU A 78 6.48 7.77 -9.32
CA LEU A 78 5.26 7.33 -8.65
C LEU A 78 5.55 6.84 -7.23
N ALA A 79 6.53 5.94 -7.07
CA ALA A 79 6.88 5.37 -5.78
C ALA A 79 7.30 6.45 -4.78
N VAL A 80 8.14 7.41 -5.19
CA VAL A 80 8.57 8.52 -4.33
C VAL A 80 7.38 9.42 -3.97
N ALA A 81 6.61 9.86 -4.96
CA ALA A 81 5.50 10.80 -4.74
C ALA A 81 4.42 10.20 -3.83
N VAL A 82 3.95 8.98 -4.14
CA VAL A 82 2.91 8.33 -3.35
C VAL A 82 3.41 8.01 -1.93
N SER A 83 4.65 7.53 -1.78
CA SER A 83 5.20 7.25 -0.45
C SER A 83 5.28 8.51 0.41
N ALA A 84 5.76 9.62 -0.16
CA ALA A 84 5.85 10.87 0.59
C ALA A 84 4.46 11.37 1.03
N VAL A 85 3.48 11.33 0.12
CA VAL A 85 2.10 11.75 0.41
C VAL A 85 1.47 10.87 1.50
N GLU A 86 1.56 9.55 1.38
CA GLU A 86 0.99 8.63 2.38
C GLU A 86 1.66 8.78 3.75
N ILE A 87 2.99 8.90 3.80
CA ILE A 87 3.71 9.12 5.06
C ILE A 87 3.21 10.41 5.74
N ILE A 88 3.12 11.51 5.01
CA ILE A 88 2.65 12.79 5.56
C ILE A 88 1.21 12.67 6.09
N ILE A 89 0.31 12.08 5.30
CA ILE A 89 -1.09 11.88 5.68
C ILE A 89 -1.18 11.02 6.94
N ILE A 90 -0.50 9.87 6.98
CA ILE A 90 -0.60 8.94 8.12
C ILE A 90 0.03 9.53 9.37
N CYS A 91 1.18 10.19 9.29
CA CYS A 91 1.77 10.88 10.43
C CYS A 91 0.84 11.97 10.98
N THR A 92 0.16 12.72 10.11
CA THR A 92 -0.84 13.72 10.52
C THR A 92 -2.03 13.06 11.23
N LEU A 93 -2.53 11.95 10.69
CA LEU A 93 -3.63 11.20 11.29
C LEU A 93 -3.24 10.60 12.64
N PHE A 94 -2.03 10.07 12.78
CA PHE A 94 -1.51 9.56 14.05
C PHE A 94 -1.30 10.67 15.07
N ALA A 95 -0.75 11.82 14.69
CA ALA A 95 -0.61 12.94 15.60
C ALA A 95 -1.98 13.37 16.17
N ARG A 96 -3.02 13.41 15.33
CA ARG A 96 -4.39 13.71 15.77
C ARG A 96 -4.97 12.62 16.67
N PHE A 97 -4.78 11.34 16.33
CA PHE A 97 -5.27 10.22 17.13
C PHE A 97 -4.59 10.14 18.51
N LEU A 98 -3.27 10.35 18.57
CA LEU A 98 -2.51 10.28 19.82
C LEU A 98 -2.77 11.46 20.75
N ALA A 99 -3.29 12.58 20.24
CA ALA A 99 -3.69 13.72 21.07
C ALA A 99 -4.90 13.42 21.96
N ASP A 100 -5.80 12.55 21.51
CA ASP A 100 -6.98 12.09 22.28
C ASP A 100 -7.38 10.68 21.83
N PRO A 101 -6.70 9.63 22.33
CA PRO A 101 -6.85 8.29 21.80
C PRO A 101 -8.11 7.60 22.34
N GLU A 102 -8.99 7.19 21.43
CA GLU A 102 -10.14 6.33 21.72
C GLU A 102 -9.91 4.92 21.14
N TRP A 103 -9.96 3.90 21.99
CA TRP A 103 -9.66 2.51 21.64
C TRP A 103 -10.93 1.65 21.52
N SER A 104 -11.74 1.91 20.50
CA SER A 104 -12.80 1.00 20.06
C SER A 104 -12.28 -0.04 19.06
N ILE A 105 -13.03 -1.12 18.82
CA ILE A 105 -12.65 -2.15 17.84
C ILE A 105 -12.40 -1.56 16.44
N TRP A 106 -13.18 -0.55 16.04
CA TRP A 106 -13.04 0.15 14.77
C TRP A 106 -11.77 0.99 14.72
N ARG A 107 -11.52 1.78 15.76
CA ARG A 107 -10.30 2.61 15.88
C ARG A 107 -9.04 1.76 15.97
N SER A 108 -9.07 0.64 16.69
CA SER A 108 -7.96 -0.31 16.77
C SER A 108 -7.65 -0.94 15.41
N ASN A 109 -8.66 -1.42 14.68
CA ASN A 109 -8.46 -1.95 13.32
C ASN A 109 -7.89 -0.89 12.36
N TRP A 110 -8.41 0.34 12.43
CA TRP A 110 -7.88 1.47 11.68
C TRP A 110 -6.42 1.77 12.02
N PHE A 111 -6.09 1.81 13.31
CA PHE A 111 -4.74 2.10 13.81
C PHE A 111 -3.75 1.06 13.30
N VAL A 112 -4.04 -0.23 13.49
CA VAL A 112 -3.22 -1.34 13.01
C VAL A 112 -3.00 -1.24 11.50
N ASN A 113 -4.06 -1.00 10.73
CA ASN A 113 -3.94 -0.80 9.29
C ASN A 113 -2.99 0.35 8.95
N LYS A 114 -3.12 1.50 9.62
CA LYS A 114 -2.25 2.66 9.38
C LYS A 114 -0.78 2.40 9.76
N VAL A 115 -0.50 1.59 10.78
CA VAL A 115 0.86 1.20 11.13
C VAL A 115 1.51 0.41 10.00
N PHE A 116 0.81 -0.61 9.47
CA PHE A 116 1.34 -1.42 8.38
C PHE A 116 1.49 -0.64 7.07
N VAL A 117 0.52 0.23 6.74
CA VAL A 117 0.61 1.10 5.56
C VAL A 117 1.80 2.06 5.67
N LEU A 118 1.99 2.70 6.84
CA LEU A 118 3.12 3.58 7.08
C LEU A 118 4.45 2.83 6.95
N ALA A 119 4.57 1.65 7.56
CA ALA A 119 5.77 0.83 7.45
C ALA A 119 6.09 0.47 5.99
N CYS A 120 5.08 0.06 5.21
CA CYS A 120 5.25 -0.25 3.80
C CYS A 120 5.76 0.94 2.99
N PHE A 121 5.19 2.14 3.18
CA PHE A 121 5.60 3.32 2.42
C PHE A 121 6.95 3.89 2.87
N ILE A 122 7.34 3.71 4.14
CA ILE A 122 8.71 3.99 4.59
C ILE A 122 9.69 3.04 3.89
N LEU A 123 9.42 1.73 3.88
CA LEU A 123 10.27 0.75 3.19
C LEU A 123 10.38 1.05 1.69
N LEU A 124 9.28 1.42 1.05
CA LEU A 124 9.25 1.79 -0.36
C LEU A 124 10.07 3.06 -0.63
N LEU A 125 9.89 4.11 0.17
CA LEU A 125 10.64 5.36 0.02
C LEU A 125 12.14 5.15 0.24
N VAL A 126 12.52 4.45 1.31
CA VAL A 126 13.92 4.11 1.57
C VAL A 126 14.51 3.30 0.42
N THR A 127 13.76 2.35 -0.13
CA THR A 127 14.20 1.57 -1.31
C THR A 127 14.39 2.47 -2.53
N ALA A 128 13.46 3.39 -2.80
CA ALA A 128 13.58 4.33 -3.91
C ALA A 128 14.82 5.22 -3.78
N LEU A 129 15.11 5.73 -2.58
CA LEU A 129 16.23 6.62 -2.32
C LEU A 129 17.59 5.90 -2.29
N THR A 130 17.65 4.69 -1.74
CA THR A 130 18.92 3.94 -1.58
C THR A 130 19.27 3.08 -2.78
N ARG A 131 18.27 2.66 -3.56
CA ARG A 131 18.43 1.74 -4.70
C ARG A 131 17.59 2.21 -5.90
N PRO A 132 17.77 3.45 -6.41
CA PRO A 132 16.91 4.01 -7.45
C PRO A 132 16.88 3.16 -8.73
N GLY A 133 18.01 2.53 -9.10
CA GLY A 133 18.10 1.64 -10.26
C GLY A 133 17.21 0.39 -10.18
N SER A 134 16.74 0.02 -8.98
CA SER A 134 15.80 -1.10 -8.82
C SER A 134 14.38 -0.77 -9.31
N LEU A 135 14.04 0.53 -9.39
CA LEU A 135 12.71 1.03 -9.76
C LEU A 135 12.69 1.71 -11.15
N GLN A 136 13.85 1.86 -11.78
CA GLN A 136 13.94 2.43 -13.12
C GLN A 136 13.40 1.45 -14.17
N ALA A 137 12.98 2.02 -15.31
CA ALA A 137 12.46 1.25 -16.41
C ALA A 137 13.45 0.18 -16.85
N LYS A 138 12.95 -1.00 -17.21
CA LYS A 138 13.74 -1.91 -18.04
C LYS A 138 13.90 -1.23 -19.40
N ILE A 139 15.13 -0.82 -19.74
CA ILE A 139 15.47 -0.53 -21.13
C ILE A 139 15.38 -1.88 -21.85
N ALA A 140 14.37 -2.02 -22.71
CA ALA A 140 14.18 -3.20 -23.55
C ALA A 140 15.20 -3.22 -24.69
#